data_AF-A0A821BWI3-F1
#
_entry.id   AF-A0A821BWI3-F1
#
_cell.length_a   1.000
_cell.length_b   1.000
_cell.length_c   1.000
_cell.angle_alpha   90.00
_cell.angle_beta   90.00
_cell.angle_gamma   90.00
#
_symmetry.space_group_name_H-M   'P 1'
#
loop_
_entity.id
_entity.type
_entity.pdbx_description
1 polymer ?
#
loop_
_entity_poly.entity_id
_entity_poly.type
_entity_poly.pdbx_seq_one_letter_code
_entity_poly.pdbx_strand_id
1 'polypeptide(L)' 'GWILTNGLSRGIGKLVGEAILQDRTLNRGSKDLVSIGLAKWGSLPEETREQLSKKVQ' A
#
# COMPACT_ATOMS: atom_id res chain seq x y z
N GLY A 1 -12.85 -9.12 3.42
CA GLY A 1 -12.29 -9.52 2.11
C GLY A 1 -10.86 -9.03 2.00
N TRP A 2 -10.19 -9.32 0.90
CA TRP A 2 -8.84 -8.80 0.62
C TRP A 2 -8.90 -7.82 -0.55
N ILE A 3 -8.15 -6.73 -0.46
CA ILE A 3 -7.99 -5.78 -1.56
C ILE A 3 -6.58 -5.94 -2.14
N LEU A 4 -6.50 -6.31 -3.41
CA LEU A 4 -5.24 -6.45 -4.13
C LEU A 4 -5.05 -5.25 -5.06
N THR A 5 -3.91 -4.56 -4.94
CA THR A 5 -3.60 -3.39 -5.77
C THR A 5 -2.20 -3.48 -6.36
N ASN A 6 -1.85 -2.56 -7.26
CA ASN A 6 -0.49 -2.46 -7.81
C ASN A 6 0.55 -1.92 -6.80
N GLY A 7 0.15 -1.57 -5.58
CA GLY A 7 1.07 -1.15 -4.51
C GLY A 7 1.81 0.16 -4.75
N LEU A 8 1.43 0.95 -5.75
CA LEU A 8 2.07 2.22 -6.07
C LEU A 8 1.22 3.39 -5.57
N SER A 9 1.87 4.42 -5.01
CA SER A 9 1.24 5.68 -4.58
C SER A 9 0.85 6.60 -5.76
N ARG A 10 0.41 6.02 -6.87
CA ARG A 10 -0.08 6.71 -8.07
C ARG A 10 -1.19 5.91 -8.74
N GLY A 11 -2.02 6.58 -9.55
CA GLY A 11 -3.16 5.96 -10.22
C GLY A 11 -4.15 5.36 -9.22
N ILE A 12 -4.74 4.21 -9.57
CA ILE A 12 -5.77 3.53 -8.75
C ILE A 12 -5.24 3.13 -7.37
N GLY A 13 -3.98 2.69 -7.26
CA GLY A 13 -3.38 2.29 -5.98
C GLY A 13 -3.39 3.41 -4.93
N LYS A 14 -3.18 4.66 -5.37
CA LYS A 14 -3.27 5.85 -4.49
C LYS A 14 -4.70 6.04 -3.97
N LEU A 15 -5.69 6.03 -4.85
CA LEU A 15 -7.10 6.25 -4.49
C LEU A 15 -7.60 5.17 -3.51
N VAL A 16 -7.21 3.92 -3.73
CA VAL A 16 -7.54 2.82 -2.83
C VAL A 16 -6.89 3.00 -1.45
N GLY A 17 -5.60 3.40 -1.42
CA GLY A 17 -4.90 3.67 -0.17
C GLY A 17 -5.54 4.83 0.62
N GLU A 18 -5.94 5.91 -0.06
CA GLU A 18 -6.65 7.04 0.54
C GLU A 18 -8.01 6.64 1.11
N ALA A 19 -8.78 5.82 0.38
CA ALA A 19 -10.06 5.30 0.84
C ALA A 19 -9.91 4.42 2.09
N ILE A 20 -8.89 3.54 2.13
CA ILE A 20 -8.60 2.70 3.31
C ILE A 20 -8.19 3.56 4.51
N LEU A 21 -7.36 4.60 4.29
CA LEU A 21 -6.95 5.50 5.36
C LEU A 21 -8.14 6.29 5.94
N GLN A 22 -9.04 6.76 5.07
CA GLN A 22 -10.27 7.45 5.47
C GLN A 22 -11.19 6.52 6.26
N ASP A 23 -11.41 5.29 5.78
CA ASP A 23 -12.21 4.27 6.47
C ASP A 23 -11.65 3.99 7.87
N ARG A 24 -10.33 3.78 8.00
CA ARG A 24 -9.67 3.56 9.29
C ARG A 24 -9.84 4.74 10.25
N THR A 25 -9.93 5.96 9.71
CA THR A 25 -10.11 7.18 10.51
C THR A 25 -11.55 7.31 11.02
N LEU A 26 -12.54 6.99 10.18
CA LEU A 26 -13.96 7.13 10.49
C LEU A 26 -14.51 5.93 11.28
N ASN A 27 -13.97 4.74 11.05
CA ASN A 27 -14.44 3.47 11.59
C ASN A 27 -13.40 2.78 12.48
N ARG A 28 -12.82 3.52 13.45
CA ARG A 28 -11.73 3.03 14.35
C ARG A 28 -12.01 1.74 15.15
N GLY A 29 -13.25 1.25 15.16
CA GLY A 29 -13.65 -0.01 15.83
C GLY A 29 -14.06 -1.14 14.88
N SER A 30 -14.04 -0.94 13.57
CA SER A 30 -14.34 -2.00 12.60
C SER A 30 -13.14 -2.90 12.36
N LYS A 31 -13.40 -4.12 11.86
CA LYS A 31 -12.36 -5.06 11.48
C LYS A 31 -11.45 -4.43 10.41
N ASP A 32 -10.15 -4.36 10.69
CA ASP A 32 -9.17 -3.78 9.76
C ASP A 32 -9.27 -4.45 8.38
N LEU A 33 -9.36 -3.61 7.33
CA LEU A 33 -9.27 -4.06 5.95
C LEU A 33 -7.84 -4.57 5.67
N VAL A 34 -7.75 -5.75 5.07
CA VAL A 34 -6.47 -6.32 4.63
C VAL A 34 -6.25 -5.95 3.18
N SER A 35 -5.17 -5.20 2.91
CA SER A 35 -4.74 -4.86 1.55
C SER A 35 -3.32 -5.34 1.27
N ILE A 36 -3.10 -5.93 0.10
CA ILE A 36 -1.75 -6.25 -0.41
C ILE A 36 -1.49 -5.43 -1.68
N GLY A 37 -0.36 -4.71 -1.70
CA GLY A 37 0.15 -4.04 -2.88
C GLY A 37 1.24 -4.86 -3.58
N LEU A 38 1.06 -5.16 -4.86
CA LEU A 38 2.03 -5.88 -5.69
C LEU A 38 2.66 -4.94 -6.72
N ALA A 39 3.85 -4.44 -6.42
CA ALA A 39 4.61 -3.55 -7.29
C ALA A 39 5.80 -4.28 -7.93
N LYS A 40 6.09 -3.96 -9.21
CA LYS A 40 7.34 -4.41 -9.85
C LYS A 40 8.51 -3.65 -9.24
N TRP A 41 9.59 -4.35 -8.88
CA TRP A 41 10.76 -3.73 -8.24
C TRP A 41 11.29 -2.51 -9.00
N GLY A 42 11.55 -2.64 -10.30
CA GLY A 42 12.04 -1.54 -11.14
C GLY A 42 11.06 -0.38 -11.34
N SER A 43 9.82 -0.48 -10.86
CA SER A 43 8.85 0.63 -10.89
C SER A 43 8.87 1.51 -9.64
N LEU A 44 9.64 1.11 -8.62
CA LEU A 44 9.84 1.85 -7.38
C LEU A 44 10.99 2.86 -7.51
N PRO A 45 10.90 4.03 -6.85
CA PRO A 45 12.02 4.95 -6.72
C PRO A 45 13.25 4.25 -6.13
N GLU A 46 14.44 4.69 -6.52
CA GLU A 46 15.72 4.13 -6.05
C GLU A 46 15.84 4.15 -4.53
N GLU A 47 15.54 5.28 -3.90
CA GLU A 47 15.53 5.41 -2.44
C GLU A 47 14.61 4.37 -1.77
N THR A 48 13.41 4.15 -2.32
CA THR A 48 12.48 3.14 -1.81
C THR A 48 13.05 1.74 -1.96
N ARG A 49 13.70 1.44 -3.10
CA ARG A 49 14.36 0.14 -3.32
C ARG A 49 15.50 -0.08 -2.33
N GLU A 50 16.35 0.91 -2.08
CA GLU A 50 17.44 0.82 -1.10
C GLU A 50 16.93 0.57 0.33
N GLN A 51 15.91 1.32 0.75
CA GLN A 51 15.30 1.15 2.07
C GLN A 51 14.70 -0.25 2.25
N LEU A 52 14.05 -0.78 1.21
CA LEU A 52 13.47 -2.12 1.26
C LEU A 52 14.56 -3.20 1.25
N SER A 53 15.61 -3.07 0.44
CA SER A 53 16.73 -4.04 0.41
C SER A 53 17.38 -4.22 1.78
N LYS A 54 17.53 -3.14 2.56
CA LYS A 54 18.08 -3.19 3.93
C LYS A 54 17.18 -3.91 4.93
N LYS A 55 15.87 -4.02 4.66
CA LYS A 55 14.90 -4.68 5.55
C LYS A 55 14.75 -6.18 5.31
N VAL A 56 15.26 -6.68 4.17
CA VAL A 56 15.18 -8.10 3.79
C VAL A 56 16.54 -8.81 3.95
N GLN A 57 17.57 -8.11 4.44
CA GLN A 57 18.85 -8.68 4.88
C GLN A 57 18.79 -9.00 6.38
#